data_AF-A0A7Y4UJL8-F1
#
_entry.id   AF-A0A7Y4UJL8-F1
#
_cell.length_a   1.000
_cell.length_b   1.000
_cell.length_c   1.000
_cell.angle_alpha   90.00
_cell.angle_beta   90.00
_cell.angle_gamma   90.00
#
_symmetry.space_group_name_H-M   'P 1'
#
loop_
_entity.id
_entity.type
_entity.pdbx_description
1 polymer ?
#
loop_
_entity_poly.entity_id
_entity_poly.type
_entity_poly.pdbx_seq_one_letter_code
_entity_poly.pdbx_strand_id
1 'polypeptide(L)'
;MTTTILPKSLETVVWLNPERVSGAPCFYGTRVPVQNLFDYLKGGHTLEDFLTGFPPVTREQAETVLEASAHSFYQQLQLEARQQAKAQLGQMLRDGINSGDPVELTQADWDEMEAEVVRRAYARKEAQ
;
A
#
# COMPACT_ATOMS: atom_id res chain seq x y z
N MET A 1 8.97 -2.67 18.79
CA MET A 1 7.70 -3.41 18.57
C MET A 1 6.68 -2.40 18.08
N THR A 2 6.45 -2.36 16.77
CA THR A 2 5.51 -1.40 16.18
C THR A 2 4.13 -2.03 16.22
N THR A 3 3.30 -1.60 17.17
CA THR A 3 1.89 -2.00 17.24
C THR A 3 1.21 -1.55 15.96
N THR A 4 0.94 -2.49 15.07
CA THR A 4 0.04 -2.29 13.93
C THR A 4 -1.37 -2.37 14.50
N ILE A 5 -1.96 -1.22 14.81
CA ILE A 5 -3.41 -1.16 15.02
C ILE A 5 -4.02 -1.46 13.66
N LEU A 6 -4.69 -2.62 13.54
CA LEU A 6 -5.45 -2.95 12.35
C LEU A 6 -6.55 -1.89 12.22
N PRO A 7 -6.58 -1.08 11.14
CA PRO A 7 -7.68 -0.15 10.94
C PRO A 7 -8.99 -0.94 10.89
N LYS A 8 -10.03 -0.41 11.54
CA LYS A 8 -11.41 -0.87 11.33
C LYS A 8 -11.64 -1.00 9.81
N SER A 9 -12.20 -2.12 9.38
CA SER A 9 -12.38 -2.42 7.95
C SER A 9 -13.12 -1.28 7.25
N LEU A 10 -12.56 -0.76 6.16
CA LEU A 10 -13.20 0.29 5.36
C LEU A 10 -14.58 -0.12 4.84
N GLU A 11 -14.81 -1.43 4.69
CA GLU A 11 -16.07 -2.02 4.23
C GLU A 11 -17.25 -1.73 5.17
N THR A 12 -16.99 -1.44 6.44
CA THR A 12 -18.04 -1.12 7.43
C THR A 12 -18.26 0.39 7.61
N VAL A 13 -17.36 1.23 7.09
CA VAL A 13 -17.41 2.69 7.24
C VAL A 13 -17.69 3.43 5.93
N VAL A 14 -17.43 2.80 4.78
CA VAL A 14 -17.68 3.34 3.44
C VAL A 14 -18.49 2.34 2.63
N TRP A 15 -19.45 2.84 1.86
CA TRP A 15 -20.14 2.06 0.84
C TRP A 15 -19.88 2.63 -0.55
N LEU A 16 -19.91 1.76 -1.55
CA LEU A 16 -19.77 2.10 -2.96
C LEU A 16 -20.92 1.43 -3.72
N ASN A 17 -21.74 2.24 -4.39
CA ASN A 17 -22.78 1.74 -5.29
C ASN A 17 -22.70 2.55 -6.60
N PRO A 18 -22.31 1.92 -7.73
CA PRO A 18 -22.15 2.60 -9.02
C PRO A 18 -23.40 3.37 -9.49
N GLU A 19 -24.59 2.94 -9.07
CA GLU A 19 -25.87 3.55 -9.47
C GLU A 19 -26.30 4.72 -8.57
N ARG A 20 -25.56 5.00 -7.49
CA ARG A 20 -25.90 6.03 -6.51
C ARG A 20 -24.76 7.03 -6.39
N VAL A 21 -25.11 8.32 -6.35
CA VAL A 21 -24.14 9.42 -6.20
C VAL A 21 -23.01 9.32 -7.25
N SER A 22 -23.37 8.93 -8.48
CA SER A 22 -22.44 8.73 -9.59
C SER A 22 -21.29 7.75 -9.29
N GLY A 23 -21.50 6.79 -8.40
CA GLY A 23 -20.50 5.79 -8.00
C GLY A 23 -19.46 6.29 -7.00
N ALA A 24 -19.63 7.49 -6.45
CA ALA A 24 -18.72 8.01 -5.44
C ALA A 24 -18.74 7.16 -4.15
N PRO A 25 -17.58 6.85 -3.54
CA PRO A 25 -17.53 6.25 -2.21
C PRO A 25 -18.15 7.20 -1.17
N CYS A 26 -19.10 6.70 -0.39
CA CYS A 26 -19.84 7.48 0.60
C CYS A 26 -19.72 6.86 1.99
N PHE A 27 -19.83 7.67 3.04
CA PHE A 27 -19.89 7.17 4.42
C PHE A 27 -21.09 6.23 4.61
N TYR A 28 -20.88 5.12 5.30
CA TYR A 28 -21.88 4.08 5.55
C TYR A 28 -23.15 4.66 6.16
N GLY A 29 -24.30 4.30 5.59
CA GLY A 29 -25.61 4.83 6.01
C GLY A 29 -25.94 6.24 5.54
N THR A 30 -25.05 6.90 4.78
CA THR A 30 -25.24 8.28 4.31
C THR A 30 -25.17 8.39 2.79
N ARG A 31 -25.50 9.55 2.22
CA ARG A 31 -25.15 9.91 0.82
C ARG A 31 -24.00 10.92 0.76
N VAL A 32 -23.22 11.03 1.83
CA VAL A 32 -22.12 12.01 1.95
C VAL A 32 -20.87 11.39 1.35
N PRO A 33 -20.31 11.94 0.26
CA PRO A 33 -19.06 11.45 -0.32
C PRO A 33 -17.90 11.56 0.68
N VAL A 34 -17.02 10.56 0.68
CA VAL A 34 -15.78 10.58 1.47
C VAL A 34 -14.91 11.78 1.10
N GLN A 35 -14.94 12.20 -0.17
CA GLN A 35 -14.22 13.36 -0.68
C GLN A 35 -14.55 14.65 0.11
N ASN A 36 -15.79 14.81 0.59
CA ASN A 36 -16.20 16.00 1.33
C ASN A 36 -15.38 16.20 2.61
N LEU A 37 -14.99 15.11 3.29
CA LEU A 37 -14.13 15.18 4.48
C LEU A 37 -12.81 15.88 4.14
N PHE A 38 -12.13 15.43 3.08
CA PHE A 38 -10.87 16.01 2.67
C PHE A 38 -11.03 17.44 2.14
N ASP A 39 -12.12 17.75 1.46
CA ASP A 39 -12.39 19.10 0.96
C ASP A 39 -12.61 20.09 2.10
N TYR A 40 -13.33 19.69 3.16
CA TYR A 40 -13.46 20.49 4.38
C TYR A 40 -12.11 20.77 5.03
N LEU A 41 -11.31 19.73 5.24
CA LEU A 41 -9.98 19.87 5.86
C LEU A 41 -9.03 20.74 5.02
N LYS A 42 -9.03 20.58 3.68
CA LYS A 42 -8.26 21.44 2.76
C LYS A 42 -8.75 22.90 2.77
N GLY A 43 -10.03 23.12 3.05
CA GLY A 43 -10.61 24.45 3.24
C GLY A 43 -10.21 25.13 4.55
N GLY A 44 -9.43 24.46 5.41
CA GLY A 44 -9.03 24.97 6.71
C GLY A 44 -10.05 24.73 7.82
N HIS A 45 -11.11 23.96 7.54
CA HIS A 45 -12.08 23.55 8.55
C HIS A 45 -11.55 22.43 9.43
N THR A 46 -12.06 22.35 10.65
CA THR A 46 -11.73 21.26 11.58
C THR A 46 -12.58 20.02 11.30
N LEU A 47 -12.18 18.88 11.88
CA LEU A 47 -13.02 17.68 11.89
C LEU A 47 -14.38 17.94 12.57
N GLU A 48 -14.43 18.79 13.60
CA GLU A 48 -15.67 19.17 14.29
C GLU A 48 -16.63 19.93 13.37
N ASP A 49 -16.09 20.82 12.54
CA ASP A 49 -16.89 21.57 11.56
C ASP A 49 -17.50 20.63 10.52
N PHE A 50 -16.75 19.63 10.07
CA PHE A 50 -17.25 18.60 9.16
C PHE A 50 -18.38 17.77 9.80
N LEU A 51 -18.19 17.29 11.03
CA LEU A 51 -19.20 16.49 11.73
C LEU A 51 -20.47 17.31 12.03
N THR A 52 -20.31 18.60 12.31
CA THR A 52 -21.43 19.54 12.47
C THR A 52 -22.17 19.77 11.14
N GLY A 53 -21.43 19.86 10.02
CA GLY A 53 -21.98 19.99 8.67
C GLY A 53 -22.67 18.73 8.15
N PHE A 54 -22.25 17.55 8.62
CA PHE A 54 -22.82 16.26 8.25
C PHE A 54 -23.14 15.39 9.49
N PRO A 55 -24.17 15.73 10.29
CA PRO A 55 -24.52 15.01 11.51
C PRO A 55 -24.71 13.48 11.39
N PRO A 56 -25.16 12.93 10.25
CA PRO A 56 -25.24 11.48 10.08
C PRO A 56 -23.90 10.75 10.01
N VAL A 57 -22.80 11.45 9.73
CA VAL A 57 -21.46 10.84 9.71
C VAL A 57 -20.93 10.82 11.13
N THR A 58 -20.51 9.65 11.60
CA THR A 58 -19.94 9.54 12.95
C THR A 58 -18.48 9.95 12.97
N ARG A 59 -18.00 10.41 14.13
CA ARG A 59 -16.56 10.65 14.35
C ARG A 59 -15.73 9.42 14.01
N GLU A 60 -16.16 8.26 14.49
CA GLU A 60 -15.47 7.00 14.25
C GLU A 60 -15.32 6.68 12.76
N GLN A 61 -16.37 6.93 11.96
CA GLN A 61 -16.30 6.75 10.51
C GLN A 61 -15.27 7.71 9.88
N ALA A 62 -15.29 8.99 10.27
CA ALA A 62 -14.35 9.99 9.74
C ALA A 62 -12.90 9.68 10.13
N GLU A 63 -12.65 9.34 11.40
CA GLU A 63 -11.31 8.97 11.89
C GLU A 63 -10.80 7.69 11.22
N THR A 64 -11.64 6.67 11.07
CA THR A 64 -11.27 5.43 10.36
C THR A 64 -10.84 5.72 8.92
N VAL A 65 -11.55 6.61 8.22
CA VAL A 65 -11.17 7.04 6.86
C VAL A 65 -9.83 7.77 6.85
N LEU A 66 -9.57 8.67 7.81
CA LEU A 66 -8.30 9.39 7.92
C LEU A 66 -7.14 8.43 8.19
N GLU A 67 -7.30 7.50 9.12
CA GLU A 67 -6.30 6.48 9.46
C GLU A 67 -5.99 5.59 8.26
N ALA A 68 -7.02 5.08 7.58
CA ALA A 68 -6.85 4.23 6.41
C ALA A 68 -6.16 4.98 5.24
N SER A 69 -6.45 6.27 5.08
CA SER A 69 -5.83 7.11 4.06
C SER A 69 -4.34 7.32 4.34
N ALA A 70 -3.99 7.66 5.58
CA ALA A 70 -2.61 7.78 6.01
C ALA A 70 -1.86 6.45 5.83
N HIS A 71 -2.45 5.34 6.29
CA HIS A 71 -1.85 4.02 6.16
C HIS A 71 -1.59 3.64 4.70
N SER A 72 -2.58 3.84 3.82
CA SER A 72 -2.46 3.53 2.39
C SER A 72 -1.37 4.34 1.72
N PHE A 73 -1.27 5.63 2.05
CA PHE A 73 -0.21 6.50 1.54
C PHE A 73 1.19 6.05 1.99
N TYR A 74 1.37 5.71 3.27
CA TYR A 74 2.64 5.16 3.76
C TYR A 74 3.02 3.85 3.06
N GLN A 75 2.05 2.94 2.88
CA GLN A 75 2.28 1.67 2.18
C GLN A 75 2.71 1.90 0.73
N GLN A 76 2.05 2.82 0.02
CA GLN A 76 2.42 3.15 -1.36
C GLN A 76 3.87 3.64 -1.45
N LEU A 77 4.27 4.59 -0.60
CA LEU A 77 5.65 5.09 -0.57
C LEU A 77 6.68 3.99 -0.29
N GLN A 78 6.38 3.07 0.64
CA GLN A 78 7.26 1.95 0.93
C GLN A 78 7.41 0.98 -0.26
N LEU A 79 6.31 0.71 -0.97
CA LEU A 79 6.33 -0.13 -2.14
C LEU A 79 7.15 0.50 -3.27
N GLU A 80 6.96 1.79 -3.54
CA GLU A 80 7.72 2.54 -4.53
C GLU A 80 9.22 2.51 -4.21
N ALA A 81 9.60 2.81 -2.96
CA ALA A 81 11.00 2.77 -2.53
C ALA A 81 11.62 1.37 -2.69
N ARG A 82 10.87 0.32 -2.35
CA ARG A 82 11.32 -1.08 -2.53
C ARG A 82 11.49 -1.44 -3.99
N GLN A 83 10.57 -0.99 -4.86
CA GLN A 83 10.65 -1.23 -6.30
C GLN A 83 11.87 -0.52 -6.90
N GLN A 84 12.11 0.74 -6.52
CA GLN A 84 13.29 1.50 -6.94
C GLN A 84 14.59 0.81 -6.50
N ALA A 85 14.68 0.40 -5.22
CA ALA A 85 15.84 -0.33 -4.71
C ALA A 85 16.09 -1.63 -5.47
N LYS A 86 15.02 -2.40 -5.77
CA LYS A 86 15.11 -3.62 -6.56
C LYS A 86 15.58 -3.34 -8.00
N ALA A 87 15.06 -2.29 -8.63
CA ALA A 87 15.45 -1.89 -9.98
C ALA A 87 16.91 -1.45 -10.04
N GLN A 88 17.36 -0.65 -9.07
CA GLN A 88 18.74 -0.20 -8.94
C GLN A 88 19.69 -1.38 -8.74
N LEU A 89 19.37 -2.31 -7.84
CA LEU A 89 20.18 -3.52 -7.64
C LEU A 89 20.27 -4.35 -8.93
N GLY A 90 19.16 -4.51 -9.65
CA GLY A 90 19.17 -5.21 -10.95
C GLY A 90 20.05 -4.52 -11.98
N GLN A 91 20.09 -3.18 -11.98
CA GLN A 91 20.97 -2.41 -12.85
C GLN A 91 22.45 -2.60 -12.47
N MET A 92 22.78 -2.49 -11.18
CA MET A 92 24.14 -2.72 -10.67
C MET A 92 24.64 -4.13 -11.00
N LEU A 93 23.79 -5.15 -10.89
CA LEU A 93 24.14 -6.53 -11.27
C LEU A 93 24.45 -6.63 -12.77
N ARG A 94 23.63 -6.02 -13.64
CA ARG A 94 23.90 -5.99 -15.08
C ARG A 94 25.20 -5.27 -15.40
N ASP A 95 25.44 -4.11 -14.80
CA ASP A 95 26.65 -3.32 -15.03
C ASP A 95 27.91 -4.01 -14.51
N GLY A 96 27.81 -4.70 -13.36
CA GLY A 96 28.90 -5.49 -12.79
C GLY A 96 29.20 -6.77 -13.58
N ILE A 97 28.16 -7.49 -14.04
CA ILE A 97 28.30 -8.68 -14.89
C ILE A 97 28.86 -8.29 -16.27
N ASN A 98 28.49 -7.12 -16.82
CA ASN A 98 29.01 -6.61 -18.11
C ASN A 98 30.33 -5.83 -18.01
N SER A 99 31.04 -5.89 -16.89
CA SER A 99 32.26 -5.09 -16.68
C SER A 99 33.53 -5.63 -17.40
N GLY A 100 33.44 -6.75 -18.12
CA GLY A 100 34.51 -7.23 -19.01
C GLY A 100 34.10 -8.51 -19.71
N ASP A 101 34.11 -8.46 -21.05
CA ASP A 101 33.62 -9.43 -22.05
C ASP A 101 32.37 -10.25 -21.67
N PRO A 102 31.30 -10.26 -22.49
CA PRO A 102 30.13 -11.08 -22.23
C PRO A 102 30.53 -12.56 -22.29
N VAL A 103 30.87 -13.15 -21.14
CA VAL A 103 30.91 -14.59 -20.99
C VAL A 103 29.46 -14.99 -20.84
N GLU A 104 28.87 -15.50 -21.94
CA GLU A 104 27.56 -16.13 -21.86
C GLU A 104 27.63 -17.24 -20.82
N LEU A 105 26.84 -17.10 -19.76
CA LEU A 105 26.65 -18.15 -18.78
C LEU A 105 26.07 -19.37 -19.51
N THR A 106 26.74 -20.50 -19.37
CA THR A 106 26.28 -21.76 -19.93
C THR A 106 25.05 -22.24 -19.15
N GLN A 107 24.28 -23.15 -19.73
CA GLN A 107 23.14 -23.76 -19.04
C GLN A 107 23.55 -24.41 -17.69
N ALA A 108 24.76 -24.99 -17.62
CA ALA A 108 25.28 -25.58 -16.40
C ALA A 108 25.53 -24.55 -15.29
N ASP A 109 26.02 -23.36 -15.66
CA ASP A 109 26.22 -22.26 -14.70
C ASP A 109 24.88 -21.80 -14.10
N TRP A 110 23.83 -21.75 -14.93
CA TRP A 110 22.47 -21.42 -14.48
C TRP A 110 21.88 -22.50 -13.57
N ASP A 111 22.04 -23.77 -13.95
CA ASP A 111 21.54 -24.91 -13.17
C ASP A 111 22.22 -24.96 -11.79
N GLU A 112 23.53 -24.65 -11.72
CA GLU A 112 24.27 -24.58 -10.45
C GLU A 112 23.76 -23.45 -9.55
N MET A 113 23.57 -22.25 -10.12
CA MET A 113 23.03 -21.10 -9.38
C MET A 113 21.62 -21.38 -8.85
N GLU A 114 20.75 -21.97 -9.66
CA GLU A 114 19.40 -22.35 -9.26
C GLU A 114 19.43 -23.39 -8.13
N ALA A 115 20.23 -24.44 -8.28
CA ALA A 115 20.39 -25.48 -7.26
C ALA A 115 20.88 -24.91 -5.92
N GLU A 116 21.82 -23.96 -5.94
CA GLU A 116 22.32 -23.29 -4.74
C GLU A 116 21.24 -22.42 -4.07
N VAL A 117 20.51 -21.61 -4.84
CA VAL A 117 19.42 -20.76 -4.31
C VAL A 117 18.33 -21.61 -3.68
N VAL A 118 17.93 -22.70 -4.35
CA VAL A 118 16.93 -23.65 -3.87
C VAL A 118 17.40 -24.34 -2.59
N ARG A 119 18.63 -24.86 -2.55
CA ARG A 119 19.21 -25.49 -1.35
C ARG A 119 19.17 -24.57 -0.13
N ARG A 120 19.56 -23.30 -0.30
CA ARG A 120 19.53 -22.29 0.77
C ARG A 120 18.12 -21.96 1.23
N ALA A 121 17.14 -21.95 0.32
CA ALA A 121 15.75 -21.72 0.68
C ALA A 121 15.18 -22.85 1.55
N TYR A 122 15.51 -24.11 1.24
CA TYR A 122 15.12 -25.27 2.05
C TYR A 122 15.78 -25.27 3.43
N ALA A 123 17.09 -25.01 3.52
CA ALA A 123 17.79 -24.97 4.80
C ALA A 123 17.22 -23.92 5.78
N ARG A 124 16.69 -22.79 5.27
CA ARG A 124 16.01 -21.77 6.10
C ARG A 124 14.64 -22.23 6.60
N LYS A 125 13.92 -23.02 5.82
CA LYS A 125 12.62 -23.58 6.21
C LYS A 125 12.74 -24.63 7.31
N GLU A 126 13.83 -25.40 7.33
CA GLU A 126 14.07 -26.42 8.36
C GLU A 126 14.59 -25.82 9.69
N ALA A 127 15.14 -24.62 9.63
CA ALA A 127 15.64 -23.89 10.80
C ALA A 127 14.58 -23.03 11.50
N GLN A 128 13.33 -23.06 11.03
CA GLN A 128 12.22 -22.20 11.47
C GLN A 128 11.07 -23.04 12.00
#